data_AF-A0A3B1AGW0-F1
#
_entry.id   AF-A0A3B1AGW0-F1
#
_cell.length_a   1.000
_cell.length_b   1.000
_cell.length_c   1.000
_cell.angle_alpha   90.00
_cell.angle_beta   90.00
_cell.angle_gamma   90.00
#
_symmetry.space_group_name_H-M   'P 1'
#
loop_
_entity.id
_entity.type
_entity.pdbx_description
1 polymer ?
#
loop_
_entity_poly.entity_id
_entity_poly.type
_entity_poly.pdbx_seq_one_letter_code
_entity_poly.pdbx_strand_id
1 'polypeptide(L)'
;RAIYGQHSFREEYRDLRDKYFQRARTGYILSSEVKKKVKFARANIVADNFGHSQTKYDVIFCRNLLIYFDRPTQACVLKKLHRMLKPEGVLCVGHAEAAQVTKDYFLPLDISMAFAFSKVSENSQTFCVSRSDTEKSALKNTKALNSLENTLHNLVSLVEKDQAIGHRLSHNKALTKALAKNHHRMEEKPAKTNKENIQKDKGKEENSGESFSLEKVTEYLEMGRLNDAATQCEAYLKENPESCDAYYYLGLISHQEGRVGVAESLLKKALYLDPGHHLAMGLLALLAEERGDVGQAEDYRRRQKRAISRNSSTDG
;
A
#
# COMPACT_ATOMS: atom_id res chain seq x y z
N ARG A 1 10.73 29.88 -11.28
CA ARG A 1 9.44 30.45 -11.79
C ARG A 1 8.36 29.42 -11.51
N ALA A 2 7.14 29.85 -11.16
CA ALA A 2 6.06 28.96 -10.73
C ALA A 2 4.83 29.18 -11.64
N ILE A 3 5.04 28.85 -12.91
CA ILE A 3 4.08 28.96 -14.02
C ILE A 3 3.94 27.58 -14.62
N TYR A 4 2.71 27.12 -14.80
CA TYR A 4 2.39 25.74 -15.16
C TYR A 4 1.41 25.73 -16.34
N GLY A 5 1.56 24.74 -17.22
CA GLY A 5 0.68 24.56 -18.36
C GLY A 5 -0.66 23.94 -17.96
N GLN A 6 -1.57 23.83 -18.93
CA GLN A 6 -2.88 23.24 -18.70
C GLN A 6 -2.79 21.74 -18.34
N HIS A 7 -1.83 21.02 -18.93
CA HIS A 7 -1.58 19.59 -18.68
C HIS A 7 -0.82 19.32 -17.38
N SER A 8 -0.41 20.35 -16.63
CA SER A 8 0.27 20.16 -15.34
C SER A 8 -0.69 19.79 -14.20
N PHE A 9 -2.01 19.85 -14.43
CA PHE A 9 -3.03 19.57 -13.43
C PHE A 9 -3.90 18.40 -13.86
N ARG A 10 -4.12 17.46 -12.95
CA ARG A 10 -5.12 16.40 -13.13
C ARG A 10 -6.53 16.91 -12.80
N GLU A 11 -7.55 16.24 -13.30
CA GLU A 11 -8.93 16.71 -13.12
C GLU A 11 -9.37 16.72 -11.65
N GLU A 12 -8.91 15.77 -10.85
CA GLU A 12 -9.27 15.66 -9.44
C GLU A 12 -8.74 16.80 -8.56
N TYR A 13 -7.83 17.64 -9.07
CA TYR A 13 -7.23 18.76 -8.33
C TYR A 13 -7.61 20.14 -8.88
N ARG A 14 -8.67 20.24 -9.69
CA ARG A 14 -9.14 21.54 -10.23
C ARG A 14 -9.49 22.55 -9.14
N ASP A 15 -10.16 22.12 -8.09
CA ASP A 15 -10.57 23.00 -6.98
C ASP A 15 -9.35 23.62 -6.28
N LEU A 16 -8.31 22.82 -6.02
CA LEU A 16 -7.05 23.30 -5.43
C LEU A 16 -6.29 24.22 -6.40
N ARG A 17 -6.29 23.90 -7.69
CA ARG A 17 -5.71 24.77 -8.72
C ARG A 17 -6.39 26.13 -8.68
N ASP A 18 -7.72 26.17 -8.75
CA ASP A 18 -8.46 27.42 -8.85
C ASP A 18 -8.37 28.26 -7.57
N LYS A 19 -8.16 27.60 -6.42
CA LYS A 19 -7.87 28.27 -5.14
C LYS A 19 -6.48 28.90 -5.08
N TYR A 20 -5.45 28.19 -5.52
CA TYR A 20 -4.05 28.60 -5.29
C TYR A 20 -3.31 29.10 -6.53
N PHE A 21 -3.94 29.08 -7.70
CA PHE A 21 -3.35 29.53 -8.96
C PHE A 21 -4.23 30.56 -9.65
N GLN A 22 -3.58 31.54 -10.26
CA GLN A 22 -4.21 32.54 -11.09
C GLN A 22 -3.98 32.20 -12.56
N ARG A 23 -5.04 32.26 -13.37
CA ARG A 23 -4.93 32.02 -14.81
C ARG A 23 -4.16 33.17 -15.47
N ALA A 24 -3.21 32.83 -16.34
CA ALA A 24 -2.43 33.78 -17.13
C ALA A 24 -2.61 33.51 -18.64
N ARG A 25 -2.01 34.36 -19.49
CA ARG A 25 -2.08 34.20 -20.97
C ARG A 25 -1.65 32.81 -21.43
N THR A 26 -0.65 32.22 -20.80
CA THR A 26 -0.17 30.86 -21.07
C THR A 26 -0.08 30.07 -19.76
N GLY A 27 -1.23 29.52 -19.34
CA GLY A 27 -1.30 28.59 -18.21
C GLY A 27 -1.69 29.24 -16.87
N TYR A 28 -1.06 28.80 -15.79
CA TYR A 28 -1.45 29.09 -14.42
C TYR A 28 -0.25 29.52 -13.58
N ILE A 29 -0.37 30.62 -12.85
CA ILE A 29 0.66 31.17 -11.98
C ILE A 29 0.28 30.88 -10.54
N LEU A 30 1.17 30.22 -9.80
CA LEU A 30 0.96 29.94 -8.37
C LEU A 30 0.81 31.25 -7.58
N SER A 31 0.00 31.26 -6.53
CA SER A 31 -0.16 32.39 -5.62
C SER A 31 1.14 32.72 -4.87
N SER A 32 1.32 33.98 -4.49
CA SER A 32 2.50 34.43 -3.76
C SER A 32 2.57 33.84 -2.34
N GLU A 33 1.43 33.58 -1.72
CA GLU A 33 1.31 33.00 -0.38
C GLU A 33 1.93 31.60 -0.30
N VAL A 34 1.67 30.76 -1.29
CA VAL A 34 2.26 29.41 -1.36
C VAL A 34 3.73 29.49 -1.72
N LYS A 35 4.13 30.38 -2.65
CA LYS A 35 5.55 30.55 -3.02
C LYS A 35 6.44 30.88 -1.83
N LYS A 36 5.97 31.73 -0.91
CA LYS A 36 6.75 32.14 0.28
C LYS A 36 7.03 30.98 1.24
N LYS A 37 6.24 29.90 1.19
CA LYS A 37 6.42 28.70 2.02
C LYS A 37 7.46 27.72 1.45
N VAL A 38 7.94 27.94 0.22
CA VAL A 38 8.85 27.02 -0.48
C VAL A 38 10.19 27.69 -0.73
N LYS A 39 11.28 27.04 -0.32
CA LYS A 39 12.65 27.46 -0.61
C LYS A 39 13.29 26.45 -1.57
N PHE A 40 13.74 26.94 -2.72
CA PHE A 40 14.48 26.12 -3.68
C PHE A 40 15.98 26.25 -3.44
N ALA A 41 16.68 25.13 -3.38
CA ALA A 41 18.13 25.06 -3.33
C ALA A 41 18.62 24.06 -4.38
N ARG A 42 19.74 24.37 -5.04
CA ARG A 42 20.40 23.43 -5.95
C ARG A 42 21.36 22.59 -5.15
N ALA A 43 21.20 21.27 -5.18
CA ALA A 43 22.08 20.35 -4.49
C ALA A 43 22.22 19.03 -5.26
N ASN A 44 23.37 18.36 -5.09
CA ASN A 44 23.62 17.01 -5.59
C ASN A 44 23.66 16.05 -4.39
N ILE A 45 22.65 15.18 -4.27
CA ILE A 45 22.50 14.27 -3.12
C ILE A 45 23.66 13.27 -2.98
N VAL A 46 24.35 12.96 -4.10
CA VAL A 46 25.48 12.03 -4.11
C VAL A 46 26.76 12.72 -3.65
N ALA A 47 26.91 14.02 -3.89
CA ALA A 47 28.11 14.76 -3.51
C ALA A 47 28.31 14.84 -1.98
N ASP A 48 29.56 14.90 -1.54
CA ASP A 48 29.92 14.91 -0.12
C ASP A 48 29.60 16.26 0.55
N ASN A 49 29.64 17.34 -0.20
CA ASN A 49 29.32 18.70 0.24
C ASN A 49 27.83 19.03 0.18
N PHE A 50 26.95 18.06 0.49
CA PHE A 50 25.52 18.29 0.55
C PHE A 50 25.18 19.22 1.74
N GLY A 51 25.06 20.52 1.46
CA GLY A 51 24.96 21.62 2.43
C GLY A 51 23.73 21.61 3.37
N HIS A 52 22.90 20.58 3.33
CA HIS A 52 21.73 20.40 4.20
C HIS A 52 21.93 19.35 5.31
N SER A 53 23.15 18.81 5.48
CA SER A 53 23.46 17.75 6.46
C SER A 53 23.10 18.11 7.92
N GLN A 54 23.12 19.40 8.28
CA GLN A 54 22.78 19.86 9.64
C GLN A 54 21.28 20.14 9.85
N THR A 55 20.50 20.31 8.78
CA THR A 55 19.07 20.59 8.90
C THR A 55 18.31 19.30 9.12
N LYS A 56 17.44 19.27 10.14
CA LYS A 56 16.60 18.12 10.45
C LYS A 56 15.17 18.33 9.96
N TYR A 57 14.65 17.39 9.20
CA TYR A 57 13.31 17.44 8.61
C TYR A 57 12.36 16.49 9.32
N ASP A 58 11.10 16.91 9.47
CA ASP A 58 10.00 16.07 9.95
C ASP A 58 9.57 15.07 8.87
N VAL A 59 9.53 15.51 7.61
CA VAL A 59 9.17 14.66 6.47
C VAL A 59 10.13 14.94 5.30
N ILE A 60 10.60 13.88 4.65
CA ILE A 60 11.36 13.96 3.40
C ILE A 60 10.60 13.22 2.30
N PHE A 61 10.41 13.89 1.16
CA PHE A 61 9.91 13.26 -0.07
C PHE A 61 11.09 13.02 -1.02
N CYS A 62 11.38 11.75 -1.29
CA CYS A 62 12.40 11.31 -2.25
C CYS A 62 11.74 10.36 -3.25
N ARG A 63 10.93 10.92 -4.16
CA ARG A 63 10.13 10.17 -5.13
C ARG A 63 10.75 10.25 -6.52
N ASN A 64 10.84 9.11 -7.20
CA ASN A 64 11.32 8.96 -8.57
C ASN A 64 12.76 9.46 -8.78
N LEU A 65 13.63 9.31 -7.78
CA LEU A 65 15.05 9.66 -7.82
C LEU A 65 15.96 8.45 -7.65
N LEU A 66 15.65 7.51 -6.74
CA LEU A 66 16.52 6.37 -6.42
C LEU A 66 16.67 5.39 -7.58
N ILE A 67 15.67 5.33 -8.47
CA ILE A 67 15.67 4.48 -9.66
C ILE A 67 16.79 4.79 -10.66
N TYR A 68 17.41 5.97 -10.57
CA TYR A 68 18.52 6.38 -11.45
C TYR A 68 19.89 5.99 -10.91
N PHE A 69 19.96 5.43 -9.71
CA PHE A 69 21.21 5.11 -9.03
C PHE A 69 21.43 3.60 -8.94
N ASP A 70 22.70 3.18 -8.92
CA ASP A 70 23.08 1.81 -8.60
C ASP A 70 22.89 1.51 -7.10
N ARG A 71 22.93 0.23 -6.72
CA ARG A 71 22.69 -0.21 -5.33
C ARG A 71 23.63 0.46 -4.31
N PRO A 72 24.95 0.59 -4.56
CA PRO A 72 25.85 1.31 -3.64
C PRO A 72 25.47 2.78 -3.47
N THR A 73 25.14 3.48 -4.56
CA THR A 73 24.77 4.89 -4.50
C THR A 73 23.42 5.09 -3.80
N GLN A 74 22.44 4.21 -4.05
CA GLN A 74 21.16 4.22 -3.32
C GLN A 74 21.37 4.11 -1.81
N ALA A 75 22.21 3.17 -1.36
CA ALA A 75 22.51 2.99 0.06
C ALA A 75 23.17 4.24 0.67
N CYS A 76 24.10 4.87 -0.05
CA CYS A 76 24.73 6.12 0.36
C CYS A 76 23.70 7.25 0.50
N VAL A 77 22.81 7.41 -0.48
CA VAL A 77 21.73 8.41 -0.46
C VAL A 77 20.78 8.17 0.71
N LEU A 78 20.31 6.93 0.90
CA LEU A 78 19.40 6.58 2.01
C LEU A 78 20.04 6.88 3.38
N LYS A 79 21.32 6.59 3.55
CA LYS A 79 22.07 6.94 4.77
C LYS A 79 22.14 8.46 5.00
N LYS A 80 22.32 9.26 3.94
CA LYS A 80 22.27 10.73 4.04
C LYS A 80 20.86 11.22 4.42
N LEU A 81 19.82 10.69 3.80
CA LEU A 81 18.43 11.04 4.11
C LEU A 81 18.06 10.66 5.56
N HIS A 82 18.49 9.50 6.03
CA HIS A 82 18.32 9.07 7.43
C HIS A 82 18.93 10.09 8.40
N ARG A 83 20.17 10.55 8.13
CA ARG A 83 20.82 11.58 8.96
C ARG A 83 20.07 12.90 8.95
N MET A 84 19.44 13.28 7.83
CA MET A 84 18.66 14.52 7.72
C MET A 84 17.27 14.43 8.35
N LEU A 85 16.75 13.23 8.64
CA LEU A 85 15.47 13.09 9.33
C LEU A 85 15.61 13.28 10.84
N LYS A 86 14.62 13.91 11.44
CA LYS A 86 14.40 13.87 12.90
C LYS A 86 14.15 12.42 13.37
N PRO A 87 14.33 12.10 14.66
CA PRO A 87 14.08 10.76 15.20
C PRO A 87 12.71 10.20 14.82
N GLU A 88 11.66 11.03 14.90
CA GLU A 88 10.28 10.67 14.54
C GLU A 88 9.92 11.03 13.09
N GLY A 89 10.93 11.24 12.25
CA GLY A 89 10.74 11.70 10.89
C GLY A 89 10.28 10.60 9.94
N VAL A 90 9.55 10.99 8.89
CA VAL A 90 9.01 10.10 7.86
C VAL A 90 9.70 10.32 6.51
N LEU A 91 10.12 9.24 5.87
CA LEU A 91 10.58 9.21 4.49
C LEU A 91 9.46 8.71 3.58
N CYS A 92 9.10 9.48 2.56
CA CYS A 92 8.14 9.08 1.52
C CYS A 92 8.87 8.87 0.19
N VAL A 93 8.71 7.69 -0.41
CA VAL A 93 9.32 7.33 -1.70
C VAL A 93 8.28 7.00 -2.78
N GLY A 94 8.72 6.82 -4.02
CA GLY A 94 7.88 6.34 -5.12
C GLY A 94 7.60 4.85 -5.05
N HIS A 95 6.59 4.38 -5.80
CA HIS A 95 6.19 2.96 -5.81
C HIS A 95 7.36 2.04 -6.19
N ALA A 96 8.07 2.39 -7.25
CA ALA A 96 9.21 1.63 -7.76
C ALA A 96 10.41 1.68 -6.83
N GLU A 97 10.37 2.51 -5.77
CA GLU A 97 11.51 2.78 -4.90
C GLU A 97 11.44 2.10 -3.54
N ALA A 98 10.24 1.69 -3.13
CA ALA A 98 10.00 1.09 -1.82
C ALA A 98 10.89 -0.14 -1.58
N ALA A 99 11.11 -0.97 -2.60
CA ALA A 99 11.95 -2.16 -2.53
C ALA A 99 13.46 -1.87 -2.35
N GLN A 100 13.90 -0.61 -2.50
CA GLN A 100 15.30 -0.22 -2.29
C GLN A 100 15.54 0.36 -0.90
N VAL A 101 14.49 0.68 -0.15
CA VAL A 101 14.60 1.21 1.20
C VAL A 101 15.03 0.09 2.14
N THR A 102 16.25 0.18 2.66
CA THR A 102 16.80 -0.82 3.59
C THR A 102 16.18 -0.70 4.99
N LYS A 103 15.91 -1.87 5.59
CA LYS A 103 15.45 -2.02 6.98
C LYS A 103 16.49 -1.58 8.00
N ASP A 104 17.75 -1.43 7.61
CA ASP A 104 18.83 -0.96 8.48
C ASP A 104 18.60 0.49 8.95
N TYR A 105 17.95 1.30 8.12
CA TYR A 105 17.71 2.72 8.40
C TYR A 105 16.23 3.05 8.56
N PHE A 106 15.34 2.27 7.95
CA PHE A 106 13.94 2.66 7.79
C PHE A 106 12.98 1.49 7.98
N LEU A 107 11.87 1.71 8.69
CA LEU A 107 10.80 0.73 8.82
C LEU A 107 9.56 1.18 8.04
N PRO A 108 8.92 0.29 7.27
CA PRO A 108 7.70 0.65 6.54
C PRO A 108 6.59 1.02 7.52
N LEU A 109 5.85 2.08 7.18
CA LEU A 109 4.61 2.45 7.85
C LEU A 109 3.44 1.83 7.08
N ASP A 110 2.53 1.19 7.81
CA ASP A 110 1.33 0.58 7.24
C ASP A 110 0.27 1.67 6.96
N ILE A 111 0.52 2.46 5.92
CA ILE A 111 -0.38 3.51 5.46
C ILE A 111 -0.84 3.10 4.07
N SER A 112 -2.13 2.83 3.93
CA SER A 112 -2.73 2.46 2.65
C SER A 112 -2.38 3.47 1.57
N MET A 113 -1.90 2.97 0.42
CA MET A 113 -1.51 3.76 -0.76
C MET A 113 -0.33 4.72 -0.58
N ALA A 114 0.43 4.63 0.52
CA ALA A 114 1.62 5.45 0.74
C ALA A 114 2.87 4.59 0.99
N PHE A 115 3.91 4.83 0.20
CA PHE A 115 5.23 4.25 0.43
C PHE A 115 6.00 5.12 1.42
N ALA A 116 5.63 5.01 2.70
CA ALA A 116 6.15 5.80 3.79
C ALA A 116 6.94 4.94 4.78
N PHE A 117 8.01 5.51 5.35
CA PHE A 117 8.90 4.79 6.24
C PHE A 117 9.30 5.67 7.43
N SER A 118 9.27 5.10 8.63
CA SER A 118 9.79 5.75 9.84
C SER A 118 11.29 5.52 9.97
N LYS A 119 11.98 6.48 10.58
CA LYS A 119 13.41 6.39 10.87
C LYS A 119 13.69 5.37 11.99
N VAL A 120 14.64 4.48 11.76
CA VAL A 120 15.18 3.60 12.82
C VAL A 120 16.16 4.39 13.69
N SER A 121 15.97 4.36 15.00
CA SER A 121 16.86 4.99 15.98
C SER A 121 18.16 4.19 16.16
N GLU A 122 19.32 4.86 16.20
CA GLU A 122 20.64 4.22 16.38
C GLU A 122 20.75 3.46 17.73
N ASN A 123 19.96 3.82 18.75
CA ASN A 123 19.91 3.15 20.06
C ASN A 123 19.18 1.79 20.08
N SER A 124 18.90 1.18 18.94
CA SER A 124 18.26 -0.16 18.85
C SER A 124 19.18 -1.21 18.21
N GLN A 125 20.49 -0.96 18.15
CA GLN A 125 21.50 -1.89 17.61
C GLN A 125 21.88 -3.07 18.53
N THR A 126 21.04 -3.44 19.49
CA THR A 126 21.14 -4.73 20.18
C THR A 126 19.79 -5.42 20.16
N PHE A 127 19.51 -6.19 19.10
CA PHE A 127 18.90 -7.51 19.22
C PHE A 127 18.86 -8.21 17.86
N CYS A 128 19.89 -9.02 17.59
CA CYS A 128 19.76 -10.20 16.75
C CYS A 128 19.67 -11.42 17.69
N VAL A 129 18.73 -12.32 17.38
CA VAL A 129 18.44 -13.61 18.03
C VAL A 129 17.48 -13.58 19.24
N SER A 130 16.17 -13.63 18.97
CA SER A 130 15.28 -14.76 19.30
C SER A 130 13.79 -14.34 19.22
N ARG A 131 12.93 -15.28 18.81
CA ARG A 131 11.46 -15.14 18.79
C ARG A 131 10.92 -14.92 20.20
N SER A 132 10.78 -13.67 20.69
CA SER A 132 9.92 -13.36 21.85
C SER A 132 9.58 -11.88 22.11
N ASP A 133 9.76 -10.94 21.15
CA ASP A 133 9.57 -9.49 21.42
C ASP A 133 8.46 -8.82 20.59
N THR A 134 7.30 -9.46 20.43
CA THR A 134 6.13 -8.86 19.74
C THR A 134 5.44 -7.76 20.54
N GLU A 135 5.62 -7.67 21.86
CA GLU A 135 4.88 -6.72 22.71
C GLU A 135 5.56 -5.34 22.86
N LYS A 136 6.90 -5.25 22.82
CA LYS A 136 7.63 -3.98 23.02
C LYS A 136 7.69 -3.09 21.76
N SER A 137 7.62 -3.69 20.57
CA SER A 137 7.59 -2.98 19.29
C SER A 137 6.26 -2.24 19.06
N ALA A 138 5.15 -2.81 19.53
CA ALA A 138 3.81 -2.21 19.45
C ALA A 138 3.71 -0.86 20.19
N LEU A 139 4.39 -0.73 21.35
CA LEU A 139 4.33 0.47 22.19
C LEU A 139 5.15 1.67 21.67
N LYS A 140 6.13 1.43 20.79
CA LYS A 140 6.89 2.49 20.09
C LYS A 140 6.16 2.94 18.82
N ASN A 141 5.55 2.00 18.09
CA ASN A 141 4.70 2.30 16.94
C ASN A 141 3.49 3.16 17.30
N THR A 142 2.90 3.01 18.50
CA THR A 142 1.78 3.85 18.96
C THR A 142 2.17 5.31 19.15
N LYS A 143 3.39 5.63 19.61
CA LYS A 143 3.84 7.03 19.75
C LYS A 143 4.08 7.71 18.40
N ALA A 144 4.69 6.99 17.45
CA ALA A 144 4.90 7.49 16.09
C ALA A 144 3.55 7.65 15.35
N LEU A 145 2.62 6.70 15.51
CA LEU A 145 1.24 6.80 15.03
C LEU A 145 0.52 7.99 15.64
N ASN A 146 0.61 8.20 16.96
CA ASN A 146 0.00 9.35 17.63
C ASN A 146 0.63 10.68 17.18
N SER A 147 1.94 10.71 16.91
CA SER A 147 2.63 11.89 16.37
C SER A 147 2.19 12.20 14.93
N LEU A 148 2.03 11.15 14.12
CA LEU A 148 1.50 11.27 12.76
C LEU A 148 0.02 11.66 12.76
N GLU A 149 -0.77 11.12 13.68
CA GLU A 149 -2.18 11.45 13.89
C GLU A 149 -2.34 12.89 14.37
N ASN A 150 -1.48 13.37 15.27
CA ASN A 150 -1.43 14.77 15.67
C ASN A 150 -0.99 15.68 14.52
N THR A 151 -0.02 15.25 13.71
CA THR A 151 0.43 16.01 12.54
C THR A 151 -0.65 16.06 11.46
N LEU A 152 -1.33 14.92 11.21
CA LEU A 152 -2.45 14.80 10.31
C LEU A 152 -3.65 15.61 10.82
N HIS A 153 -3.95 15.56 12.11
CA HIS A 153 -4.99 16.35 12.77
C HIS A 153 -4.69 17.85 12.70
N ASN A 154 -3.43 18.25 12.85
CA ASN A 154 -3.03 19.65 12.67
C ASN A 154 -3.13 20.10 11.21
N LEU A 155 -2.74 19.25 10.25
CA LEU A 155 -2.88 19.51 8.81
C LEU A 155 -4.35 19.53 8.39
N VAL A 156 -5.16 18.62 8.92
CA VAL A 156 -6.61 18.54 8.70
C VAL A 156 -7.29 19.74 9.36
N SER A 157 -6.94 20.13 10.57
CA SER A 157 -7.43 21.36 11.24
C SER A 157 -7.06 22.64 10.46
N LEU A 158 -5.86 22.69 9.88
CA LEU A 158 -5.43 23.76 8.97
C LEU A 158 -6.25 23.77 7.66
N VAL A 159 -6.71 22.60 7.20
CA VAL A 159 -7.54 22.42 6.01
C VAL A 159 -9.04 22.61 6.31
N GLU A 160 -9.50 22.32 7.53
CA GLU A 160 -10.89 22.47 8.02
C GLU A 160 -11.22 23.93 8.34
N LYS A 161 -10.22 24.72 8.77
CA LYS A 161 -10.36 26.18 8.86
C LYS A 161 -10.64 26.86 7.52
N ASP A 162 -10.43 26.14 6.40
CA ASP A 162 -10.87 26.51 5.07
C ASP A 162 -12.16 25.76 4.71
N GLN A 163 -13.32 26.35 5.06
CA GLN A 163 -14.64 25.74 4.89
C GLN A 163 -15.00 25.48 3.43
N ALA A 164 -14.70 24.26 2.96
CA ALA A 164 -15.32 23.58 1.82
C ALA A 164 -15.00 22.07 1.79
N ILE A 165 -13.90 21.64 2.42
CA ILE A 165 -13.42 20.23 2.37
C ILE A 165 -14.06 19.35 3.46
N GLY A 166 -14.54 19.95 4.56
CA GLY A 166 -15.09 19.25 5.72
C GLY A 166 -16.30 18.34 5.42
N HIS A 167 -17.11 18.67 4.41
CA HIS A 167 -18.28 17.86 4.08
C HIS A 167 -17.95 16.52 3.40
N ARG A 168 -16.76 16.39 2.77
CA ARG A 168 -16.31 15.15 2.12
C ARG A 168 -15.57 14.21 3.08
N LEU A 169 -14.90 14.73 4.11
CA LEU A 169 -14.20 13.92 5.12
C LEU A 169 -15.14 13.34 6.19
N SER A 170 -16.26 14.02 6.49
CA SER A 170 -17.28 13.56 7.45
C SER A 170 -17.96 12.23 7.07
N HIS A 171 -17.92 11.80 5.80
CA HIS A 171 -18.52 10.52 5.38
C HIS A 171 -17.69 9.28 5.75
N ASN A 172 -16.49 9.44 6.32
CA ASN A 172 -15.69 8.33 6.82
C ASN A 172 -16.09 7.86 8.23
N LYS A 173 -17.40 7.81 8.51
CA LYS A 173 -18.00 7.31 9.77
C LYS A 173 -17.68 5.83 10.02
N ALA A 174 -17.26 5.11 8.98
CA ALA A 174 -16.80 3.72 9.03
C ALA A 174 -15.44 3.57 9.74
N LEU A 175 -14.52 4.53 9.55
CA LEU A 175 -13.18 4.51 10.16
C LEU A 175 -13.26 4.66 11.69
N THR A 176 -14.12 5.56 12.18
CA THR A 176 -14.32 5.80 13.62
C THR A 176 -15.04 4.62 14.30
N LYS A 177 -15.95 3.94 13.59
CA LYS A 177 -16.69 2.78 14.13
C LYS A 177 -15.84 1.50 14.15
N ALA A 178 -14.87 1.38 13.24
CA ALA A 178 -13.90 0.28 13.21
C ALA A 178 -12.85 0.40 14.34
N LEU A 179 -12.44 1.62 14.68
CA LEU A 179 -11.47 1.87 15.76
C LEU A 179 -12.04 1.57 17.16
N ALA A 180 -13.33 1.85 17.40
CA ALA A 180 -13.99 1.54 18.67
C ALA A 180 -14.21 0.02 18.91
N LYS A 181 -14.38 -0.76 17.85
CA LYS A 181 -14.61 -2.22 17.94
C LYS A 181 -13.35 -3.00 18.31
N ASN A 182 -12.17 -2.44 18.05
CA ASN A 182 -10.89 -3.07 18.37
C ASN A 182 -10.44 -2.88 19.83
N HIS A 183 -10.97 -1.89 20.55
CA HIS A 183 -10.62 -1.67 21.97
C HIS A 183 -11.26 -2.69 22.93
N HIS A 184 -12.38 -3.32 22.56
CA HIS A 184 -13.15 -4.15 23.50
C HIS A 184 -12.81 -5.66 23.46
N ARG A 185 -11.88 -6.10 22.62
CA ARG A 185 -11.62 -7.53 22.36
C ARG A 185 -10.33 -8.07 23.01
N MET A 186 -9.71 -7.32 23.93
CA MET A 186 -8.41 -7.66 24.56
C MET A 186 -8.46 -7.99 26.05
N GLU A 187 -9.62 -8.00 26.70
CA GLU A 187 -9.76 -8.50 28.07
C GLU A 187 -10.65 -9.75 28.08
N GLU A 188 -9.99 -10.93 28.05
CA GLU A 188 -10.28 -12.14 28.87
C GLU A 188 -9.60 -13.39 28.26
N LYS A 189 -8.61 -13.91 28.99
CA LYS A 189 -8.03 -15.28 28.94
C LYS A 189 -8.65 -16.06 30.13
N PRO A 190 -8.53 -17.41 30.31
CA PRO A 190 -7.45 -18.29 29.81
C PRO A 190 -7.82 -19.75 29.43
N ALA A 191 -6.77 -20.46 29.01
CA ALA A 191 -6.63 -21.88 28.71
C ALA A 191 -7.07 -22.89 29.80
N LYS A 192 -7.43 -24.11 29.36
CA LYS A 192 -7.22 -25.36 30.13
C LYS A 192 -6.78 -26.51 29.21
N THR A 193 -5.74 -27.18 29.68
CA THR A 193 -5.13 -28.44 29.28
C THR A 193 -6.06 -29.64 29.54
N ASN A 194 -6.02 -30.68 28.70
CA ASN A 194 -5.73 -32.05 29.16
C ASN A 194 -5.50 -33.04 28.00
N LYS A 195 -4.52 -33.92 28.23
CA LYS A 195 -4.19 -35.12 27.46
C LYS A 195 -5.19 -36.23 27.84
N GLU A 196 -5.48 -37.15 26.92
CA GLU A 196 -5.38 -38.60 27.19
C GLU A 196 -5.47 -39.44 25.89
N ASN A 197 -4.69 -40.53 25.90
CA ASN A 197 -4.49 -41.55 24.87
C ASN A 197 -5.61 -42.61 24.88
N ILE A 198 -5.78 -43.36 23.78
CA ILE A 198 -5.54 -44.84 23.68
C ILE A 198 -5.92 -45.35 22.26
N GLN A 199 -4.87 -45.69 21.51
CA GLN A 199 -4.60 -46.84 20.63
C GLN A 199 -5.68 -47.73 19.96
N LYS A 200 -5.33 -48.11 18.71
CA LYS A 200 -5.72 -49.26 17.83
C LYS A 200 -7.08 -49.07 17.12
N ASP A 201 -7.20 -49.28 15.81
CA ASP A 201 -6.79 -50.48 15.08
C ASP A 201 -6.62 -50.22 13.56
N LYS A 202 -6.00 -51.20 12.91
CA LYS A 202 -5.53 -51.24 11.52
C LYS A 202 -6.65 -51.17 10.48
N GLY A 203 -6.29 -50.61 9.32
CA GLY A 203 -6.73 -51.09 8.01
C GLY A 203 -8.13 -50.69 7.58
N LYS A 204 -8.20 -49.59 6.82
CA LYS A 204 -8.99 -49.48 5.59
C LYS A 204 -8.61 -48.17 4.89
N GLU A 205 -8.17 -48.31 3.65
CA GLU A 205 -8.14 -47.24 2.66
C GLU A 205 -9.57 -46.71 2.52
N GLU A 206 -9.87 -45.57 3.14
CA GLU A 206 -11.11 -44.83 2.93
C GLU A 206 -10.77 -43.35 2.75
N ASN A 207 -10.63 -42.98 1.48
CA ASN A 207 -11.32 -41.87 0.84
C ASN A 207 -12.05 -40.92 1.81
N SER A 208 -11.46 -39.76 2.09
CA SER A 208 -12.22 -38.56 2.42
C SER A 208 -11.67 -37.45 1.57
N GLY A 209 -12.35 -37.21 0.45
CA GLY A 209 -12.05 -36.10 -0.44
C GLY A 209 -12.11 -34.81 0.36
N GLU A 210 -10.95 -34.20 0.59
CA GLU A 210 -10.91 -32.79 0.91
C GLU A 210 -11.46 -32.09 -0.33
N SER A 211 -12.75 -31.73 -0.27
CA SER A 211 -13.35 -30.87 -1.29
C SER A 211 -12.47 -29.62 -1.37
N PHE A 212 -11.74 -29.50 -2.48
CA PHE A 212 -10.98 -28.31 -2.80
C PHE A 212 -12.01 -27.23 -3.05
N SER A 213 -12.18 -26.31 -2.10
CA SER A 213 -13.14 -25.22 -2.21
C SER A 213 -12.39 -23.90 -2.31
N LEU A 214 -12.90 -23.00 -3.16
CA LEU A 214 -12.39 -21.63 -3.29
C LEU A 214 -12.55 -20.85 -1.97
N GLU A 215 -13.43 -21.28 -1.06
CA GLU A 215 -13.61 -20.71 0.28
C GLU A 215 -12.34 -20.85 1.15
N LYS A 216 -11.65 -22.00 1.07
CA LYS A 216 -10.37 -22.18 1.77
C LYS A 216 -9.27 -21.28 1.21
N VAL A 217 -9.29 -21.02 -0.10
CA VAL A 217 -8.34 -20.11 -0.75
C VAL A 217 -8.52 -18.70 -0.18
N THR A 218 -9.77 -18.22 -0.08
CA THR A 218 -10.05 -16.91 0.49
C THR A 218 -9.64 -16.81 1.95
N GLU A 219 -9.86 -17.87 2.75
CA GLU A 219 -9.43 -17.93 4.14
C GLU A 219 -7.89 -17.81 4.27
N TYR A 220 -7.14 -18.55 3.45
CA TYR A 220 -5.67 -18.45 3.46
C TYR A 220 -5.17 -17.07 3.01
N LEU A 221 -5.84 -16.42 2.06
CA LEU A 221 -5.52 -15.07 1.63
C LEU A 221 -5.77 -14.04 2.73
N GLU A 222 -6.88 -14.14 3.46
CA GLU A 222 -7.20 -13.28 4.61
C GLU A 222 -6.18 -13.45 5.75
N MET A 223 -5.67 -14.67 5.93
CA MET A 223 -4.60 -14.98 6.89
C MET A 223 -3.19 -14.59 6.41
N GLY A 224 -3.04 -14.12 5.17
CA GLY A 224 -1.75 -13.76 4.57
C GLY A 224 -0.84 -14.97 4.22
N ARG A 225 -1.39 -16.19 4.22
CA ARG A 225 -0.66 -17.44 3.93
C ARG A 225 -0.62 -17.71 2.43
N LEU A 226 0.16 -16.92 1.70
CA LEU A 226 0.18 -16.92 0.22
C LEU A 226 0.60 -18.26 -0.40
N ASN A 227 1.59 -18.95 0.18
CA ASN A 227 2.05 -20.25 -0.32
C ASN A 227 0.99 -21.35 -0.21
N ASP A 228 0.24 -21.36 0.90
CA ASP A 228 -0.83 -22.33 1.12
C ASP A 228 -2.02 -22.04 0.20
N ALA A 229 -2.37 -20.76 0.03
CA ALA A 229 -3.39 -20.32 -0.93
C ALA A 229 -3.02 -20.73 -2.37
N ALA A 230 -1.76 -20.54 -2.78
CA ALA A 230 -1.29 -20.93 -4.11
C ALA A 230 -1.39 -22.44 -4.33
N THR A 231 -0.95 -23.23 -3.35
CA THR A 231 -0.98 -24.70 -3.42
C THR A 231 -2.42 -25.21 -3.56
N GLN A 232 -3.35 -24.61 -2.81
CA GLN A 232 -4.77 -24.96 -2.86
C GLN A 232 -5.42 -24.54 -4.18
N CYS A 233 -5.09 -23.35 -4.71
CA CYS A 233 -5.54 -22.93 -6.03
C CYS A 233 -5.04 -23.87 -7.14
N GLU A 234 -3.77 -24.27 -7.11
CA GLU A 234 -3.20 -25.17 -8.10
C GLU A 234 -3.82 -26.57 -8.03
N ALA A 235 -4.09 -27.07 -6.82
CA ALA A 235 -4.83 -28.32 -6.63
C ALA A 235 -6.25 -28.21 -7.18
N TYR A 236 -6.96 -27.12 -6.89
CA TYR A 236 -8.31 -26.86 -7.40
C TYR A 236 -8.36 -26.81 -8.93
N LEU A 237 -7.36 -26.20 -9.57
CA LEU A 237 -7.27 -26.12 -11.04
C LEU A 237 -7.01 -27.47 -11.71
N LYS A 238 -6.46 -28.47 -10.99
CA LYS A 238 -6.31 -29.83 -11.53
C LYS A 238 -7.67 -30.50 -11.72
N GLU A 239 -8.60 -30.25 -10.80
CA GLU A 239 -9.97 -30.78 -10.87
C GLU A 239 -10.89 -29.89 -11.71
N ASN A 240 -10.65 -28.56 -11.73
CA ASN A 240 -11.48 -27.57 -12.41
C ASN A 240 -10.64 -26.65 -13.32
N PRO A 241 -10.19 -27.12 -14.50
CA PRO A 241 -9.28 -26.37 -15.37
C PRO A 241 -9.85 -25.07 -15.95
N GLU A 242 -11.18 -24.93 -15.96
CA GLU A 242 -11.94 -23.81 -16.54
C GLU A 242 -12.40 -22.77 -15.50
N SER A 243 -11.96 -22.89 -14.24
CA SER A 243 -12.35 -21.94 -13.20
C SER A 243 -11.67 -20.58 -13.38
N CYS A 244 -12.45 -19.54 -13.70
CA CYS A 244 -11.95 -18.16 -13.81
C CYS A 244 -11.46 -17.61 -12.46
N ASP A 245 -12.18 -17.89 -11.37
CA ASP A 245 -11.84 -17.43 -10.01
C ASP A 245 -10.49 -17.98 -9.53
N ALA A 246 -10.19 -19.25 -9.83
CA ALA A 246 -8.91 -19.85 -9.46
C ALA A 246 -7.73 -19.20 -10.18
N TYR A 247 -7.87 -18.87 -11.48
CA TYR A 247 -6.86 -18.10 -12.19
C TYR A 247 -6.74 -16.65 -11.68
N TYR A 248 -7.85 -16.04 -11.24
CA TYR A 248 -7.82 -14.73 -10.59
C TYR A 248 -7.02 -14.77 -9.28
N TYR A 249 -7.30 -15.74 -8.40
CA TYR A 249 -6.58 -15.86 -7.12
C TYR A 249 -5.08 -16.13 -7.32
N LEU A 250 -4.69 -17.00 -8.26
CA LEU A 250 -3.27 -17.17 -8.60
C LEU A 250 -2.64 -15.91 -9.17
N GLY A 251 -3.41 -15.14 -9.97
CA GLY A 251 -2.98 -13.84 -10.47
C GLY A 251 -2.74 -12.82 -9.35
N LEU A 252 -3.64 -12.76 -8.37
CA LEU A 252 -3.54 -11.92 -7.18
C LEU A 252 -2.33 -12.31 -6.32
N ILE A 253 -2.15 -13.60 -6.05
CA ILE A 253 -0.99 -14.12 -5.29
C ILE A 253 0.32 -13.78 -6.02
N SER A 254 0.37 -14.04 -7.34
CA SER A 254 1.55 -13.73 -8.16
C SER A 254 1.88 -12.24 -8.17
N HIS A 255 0.87 -11.36 -8.14
CA HIS A 255 1.07 -9.91 -8.01
C HIS A 255 1.66 -9.55 -6.65
N GLN A 256 1.13 -10.12 -5.56
CA GLN A 256 1.63 -9.87 -4.20
C GLN A 256 3.08 -10.35 -3.99
N GLU A 257 3.50 -11.39 -4.71
CA GLU A 257 4.89 -11.87 -4.73
C GLU A 257 5.81 -11.07 -5.65
N GLY A 258 5.29 -10.07 -6.38
CA GLY A 258 6.03 -9.24 -7.33
C GLY A 258 6.25 -9.87 -8.71
N ARG A 259 5.63 -11.02 -9.00
CA ARG A 259 5.71 -11.72 -10.30
C ARG A 259 4.71 -11.14 -11.30
N VAL A 260 4.85 -9.85 -11.62
CA VAL A 260 3.88 -9.05 -12.40
C VAL A 260 3.55 -9.63 -13.78
N GLY A 261 4.54 -10.20 -14.50
CA GLY A 261 4.29 -10.80 -15.83
C GLY A 261 3.46 -12.09 -15.77
N VAL A 262 3.67 -12.90 -14.73
CA VAL A 262 2.89 -14.12 -14.47
C VAL A 262 1.47 -13.75 -14.05
N ALA A 263 1.33 -12.78 -13.16
CA ALA A 263 0.04 -12.25 -12.71
C ALA A 263 -0.82 -11.80 -13.90
N GLU A 264 -0.27 -10.98 -14.81
CA GLU A 264 -1.00 -10.51 -15.98
C GLU A 264 -1.45 -11.66 -16.90
N SER A 265 -0.58 -12.66 -17.11
CA SER A 265 -0.89 -13.81 -17.97
C SER A 265 -2.04 -14.65 -17.39
N LEU A 266 -2.04 -14.87 -16.08
CA LEU A 266 -3.10 -15.57 -15.36
C LEU A 266 -4.42 -14.79 -15.39
N LEU A 267 -4.37 -13.47 -15.20
CA LEU A 267 -5.56 -12.62 -15.24
C LEU A 267 -6.16 -12.50 -16.65
N LYS A 268 -5.32 -12.46 -17.69
CA LYS A 268 -5.78 -12.54 -19.09
C LYS A 268 -6.44 -13.88 -19.37
N LYS A 269 -5.94 -14.99 -18.79
CA LYS A 269 -6.59 -16.30 -18.87
C LYS A 269 -7.93 -16.33 -18.15
N ALA A 270 -8.04 -15.71 -16.96
CA ALA A 270 -9.31 -15.56 -16.26
C ALA A 270 -10.35 -14.80 -17.10
N LEU A 271 -9.94 -13.69 -17.77
CA LEU A 271 -10.80 -12.93 -18.67
C LEU A 271 -11.18 -13.65 -19.97
N TYR A 272 -10.34 -14.58 -20.43
CA TYR A 272 -10.66 -15.40 -21.59
C TYR A 272 -11.79 -16.38 -21.28
N LEU A 273 -11.77 -16.96 -20.07
CA LEU A 273 -12.80 -17.89 -19.59
C LEU A 273 -14.10 -17.17 -19.23
N ASP A 274 -14.01 -16.04 -18.52
CA ASP A 274 -15.16 -15.18 -18.23
C ASP A 274 -14.86 -13.72 -18.63
N PRO A 275 -15.36 -13.28 -19.81
CA PRO A 275 -15.24 -11.91 -20.26
C PRO A 275 -15.96 -10.88 -19.39
N GLY A 276 -16.81 -11.30 -18.44
CA GLY A 276 -17.50 -10.48 -17.45
C GLY A 276 -16.82 -10.44 -16.09
N HIS A 277 -15.67 -11.12 -15.92
CA HIS A 277 -15.03 -11.25 -14.62
C HIS A 277 -14.42 -9.93 -14.13
N HIS A 278 -15.22 -9.18 -13.37
CA HIS A 278 -14.94 -7.81 -12.97
C HIS A 278 -13.74 -7.68 -12.01
N LEU A 279 -13.42 -8.71 -11.22
CA LEU A 279 -12.27 -8.70 -10.31
C LEU A 279 -10.95 -8.75 -11.09
N ALA A 280 -10.79 -9.66 -12.06
CA ALA A 280 -9.58 -9.67 -12.92
C ALA A 280 -9.46 -8.41 -13.78
N MET A 281 -10.56 -7.82 -14.26
CA MET A 281 -10.49 -6.51 -14.95
C MET A 281 -9.96 -5.43 -14.02
N GLY A 282 -10.39 -5.42 -12.76
CA GLY A 282 -9.92 -4.47 -11.76
C GLY A 282 -8.42 -4.61 -11.50
N LEU A 283 -7.93 -5.85 -11.36
CA LEU A 283 -6.52 -6.12 -11.14
C LEU A 283 -5.67 -5.83 -12.39
N LEU A 284 -6.15 -6.13 -13.60
CA LEU A 284 -5.47 -5.74 -14.85
C LEU A 284 -5.43 -4.22 -15.04
N ALA A 285 -6.49 -3.50 -14.65
CA ALA A 285 -6.47 -2.04 -14.62
C ALA A 285 -5.38 -1.53 -13.66
N LEU A 286 -5.28 -2.10 -12.46
CA LEU A 286 -4.22 -1.76 -11.50
C LEU A 286 -2.83 -2.04 -12.09
N LEU A 287 -2.61 -3.20 -12.70
CA LEU A 287 -1.34 -3.56 -13.34
C LEU A 287 -0.99 -2.61 -14.50
N ALA A 288 -1.99 -2.16 -15.28
CA ALA A 288 -1.79 -1.18 -16.34
C ALA A 288 -1.46 0.22 -15.77
N GLU A 289 -2.11 0.63 -14.69
CA GLU A 289 -1.81 1.87 -13.94
C GLU A 289 -0.38 1.85 -13.39
N GLU A 290 0.06 0.73 -12.81
CA GLU A 290 1.43 0.53 -12.29
C GLU A 290 2.49 0.66 -13.39
N ARG A 291 2.18 0.22 -14.62
CA ARG A 291 3.04 0.36 -15.81
C ARG A 291 2.99 1.75 -16.45
N GLY A 292 2.04 2.58 -16.04
CA GLY A 292 1.80 3.89 -16.64
C GLY A 292 1.01 3.87 -17.95
N ASP A 293 0.39 2.73 -18.33
CA ASP A 293 -0.50 2.64 -19.48
C ASP A 293 -1.93 3.05 -19.08
N VAL A 294 -2.13 4.37 -19.03
CA VAL A 294 -3.41 4.98 -18.60
C VAL A 294 -4.55 4.62 -19.56
N GLY A 295 -4.28 4.47 -20.86
CA GLY A 295 -5.30 4.13 -21.84
C GLY A 295 -5.86 2.72 -21.61
N GLN A 296 -4.97 1.75 -21.45
CA GLN A 296 -5.37 0.37 -21.18
C GLN A 296 -6.06 0.23 -19.81
N ALA A 297 -5.59 0.96 -18.80
CA ALA A 297 -6.23 1.00 -17.49
C ALA A 297 -7.68 1.52 -17.57
N GLU A 298 -7.90 2.67 -18.22
CA GLU A 298 -9.24 3.23 -18.39
C GLU A 298 -10.19 2.30 -19.15
N ASP A 299 -9.68 1.60 -20.17
CA ASP A 299 -10.44 0.60 -20.92
C ASP A 299 -10.89 -0.56 -20.03
N TYR A 300 -9.99 -1.11 -19.20
CA TYR A 300 -10.35 -2.14 -18.24
C TYR A 300 -11.34 -1.63 -17.20
N ARG A 301 -11.16 -0.41 -16.65
CA ARG A 301 -12.11 0.21 -15.70
C ARG A 301 -13.49 0.42 -16.32
N ARG A 302 -13.56 0.85 -17.59
CA ARG A 302 -14.82 1.04 -18.31
C ARG A 302 -15.55 -0.28 -18.52
N ARG A 303 -14.83 -1.34 -18.90
CA ARG A 303 -15.39 -2.69 -19.03
C ARG A 303 -15.83 -3.26 -17.69
N GLN A 304 -15.04 -3.07 -16.63
CA GLN A 304 -15.35 -3.48 -15.27
C GLN A 304 -16.67 -2.87 -14.78
N LYS A 305 -16.86 -1.55 -14.94
CA LYS A 305 -18.11 -0.87 -14.58
C LYS A 305 -19.32 -1.45 -15.30
N ARG A 306 -19.19 -1.76 -16.59
CA ARG A 306 -20.26 -2.41 -17.39
C ARG A 306 -20.58 -3.82 -16.90
N ALA A 307 -19.56 -4.60 -16.52
CA ALA A 307 -19.75 -5.93 -15.98
C ALA A 307 -20.48 -5.91 -14.62
N ILE A 308 -20.06 -5.02 -13.71
CA ILE A 308 -20.71 -4.84 -12.40
C ILE A 308 -22.18 -4.44 -12.58
N SER A 309 -22.47 -3.49 -13.48
CA SER A 309 -23.86 -3.06 -13.74
C SER A 309 -24.75 -4.15 -14.33
N ARG A 310 -24.17 -5.10 -15.08
CA ARG A 310 -24.93 -6.24 -15.61
C ARG A 310 -25.27 -7.24 -14.50
N ASN A 311 -24.30 -7.57 -13.65
CA ASN A 311 -24.51 -8.50 -12.54
C ASN A 311 -25.48 -7.93 -11.49
N SER A 312 -25.49 -6.62 -11.27
CA SER A 312 -26.46 -5.98 -10.36
C SER A 312 -27.89 -5.94 -10.92
N SER A 313 -28.07 -6.16 -12.23
CA SER A 313 -29.38 -6.14 -12.89
C SER A 313 -30.03 -7.52 -12.99
N THR A 314 -29.28 -8.59 -12.73
CA THR A 314 -29.74 -9.98 -12.78
C THR A 314 -30.26 -10.51 -11.42
N ASP A 315 -30.09 -9.76 -10.34
CA ASP A 315 -30.56 -10.10 -8.98
C ASP A 315 -31.89 -9.41 -8.59
N GLY A 316 -32.66 -8.91 -9.56
CA GLY A 316 -33.99 -8.31 -9.36
C GLY A 316 -35.06 -9.03 -10.19
#